data_AF-A0A2D8FML9-F1
#
_entry.id   AF-A0A2D8FML9-F1
#
_cell.length_a   1.000
_cell.length_b   1.000
_cell.length_c   1.000
_cell.angle_alpha   90.00
_cell.angle_beta   90.00
_cell.angle_gamma   90.00
#
_symmetry.space_group_name_H-M   'P 1'
#
loop_
_entity.id
_entity.type
_entity.pdbx_description
1 polymer ?
#
loop_
_entity_poly.entity_id
_entity_poly.type
_entity_poly.pdbx_seq_one_letter_code
_entity_poly.pdbx_strand_id
1 'polypeptide(L)'
;MDGAYDLFITGLPEAPLRATTRDLGLSVGEDAALKTTVWTVGEDRTTAFSRLPAMVARQLAEGGELQIVAQGPDHRRYRFIMALNPSSTALEQTLTACGRPLIDPRDKDTEGDGRETLPALARWEIVPRPRFPAPVGGRSPTEGYAVLSCGAENDGRLVNCQIESEWPRGYGLGREALRSVDRARLRLSDEAASAGRRLEDGIIVFSVSFRMD
;
A
#
# COMPACT_ATOMS: atom_id res chain seq x y z
N MET A 1 11.71 12.24 -15.17
CA MET A 1 10.39 12.03 -14.55
C MET A 1 10.46 10.66 -13.92
N ASP A 2 10.62 10.60 -12.61
CA ASP A 2 10.47 9.32 -11.91
C ASP A 2 8.97 8.99 -11.95
N GLY A 3 8.58 8.11 -12.85
CA GLY A 3 7.18 7.76 -13.07
C GLY A 3 6.63 7.07 -11.83
N ALA A 4 5.52 7.57 -11.29
CA ALA A 4 4.82 6.88 -10.22
C ALA A 4 3.90 5.81 -10.84
N TYR A 5 4.08 4.55 -10.42
CA TYR A 5 3.17 3.47 -10.81
C TYR A 5 1.86 3.60 -10.03
N ASP A 6 0.73 3.47 -10.72
CA ASP A 6 -0.60 3.49 -10.11
C ASP A 6 -1.42 2.32 -10.61
N LEU A 7 -2.35 1.87 -9.79
CA LEU A 7 -3.28 0.80 -10.11
C LEU A 7 -4.62 1.13 -9.48
N PHE A 8 -5.67 1.11 -10.28
CA PHE A 8 -7.02 1.39 -9.83
C PHE A 8 -8.02 0.40 -10.42
N ILE A 9 -9.13 0.23 -9.72
CA ILE A 9 -10.27 -0.57 -10.13
C ILE A 9 -11.48 0.35 -10.18
N THR A 10 -12.18 0.39 -11.31
CA THR A 10 -13.40 1.18 -11.54
C THR A 10 -14.64 0.28 -11.58
N GLY A 11 -15.83 0.87 -11.43
CA GLY A 11 -17.10 0.13 -11.52
C GLY A 11 -17.44 -0.70 -10.28
N LEU A 12 -16.80 -0.41 -9.15
CA LEU A 12 -17.13 -0.98 -7.85
C LEU A 12 -18.46 -0.40 -7.35
N PRO A 13 -19.19 -1.10 -6.44
CA PRO A 13 -20.27 -0.48 -5.70
C PRO A 13 -19.76 0.75 -4.95
N GLU A 14 -20.63 1.77 -4.81
CA GLU A 14 -20.28 2.99 -4.09
C GLU A 14 -19.71 2.68 -2.71
N ALA A 15 -18.59 3.31 -2.36
CA ALA A 15 -18.05 3.23 -1.02
C ALA A 15 -18.99 3.91 0.01
N PRO A 16 -18.99 3.50 1.29
CA PRO A 16 -19.77 4.15 2.34
C PRO A 16 -19.49 5.65 2.45
N LEU A 17 -20.53 6.49 2.54
CA LEU A 17 -20.41 7.96 2.54
C LEU A 17 -19.28 8.46 3.45
N ARG A 18 -18.49 9.43 2.95
CA ARG A 18 -17.33 10.04 3.63
C ARG A 18 -16.13 9.11 3.88
N ALA A 19 -16.22 7.82 3.54
CA ALA A 19 -15.04 6.95 3.57
C ALA A 19 -14.01 7.44 2.53
N THR A 20 -12.79 7.69 3.00
CA THR A 20 -11.61 8.00 2.18
C THR A 20 -10.83 6.73 1.81
N THR A 21 -11.12 5.62 2.50
CA THR A 21 -10.57 4.30 2.23
C THR A 21 -11.65 3.24 2.17
N ARG A 22 -11.36 2.13 1.50
CA ARG A 22 -12.18 0.92 1.52
C ARG A 22 -11.29 -0.32 1.53
N ASP A 23 -11.80 -1.39 2.13
CA ASP A 23 -11.17 -2.70 2.06
C ASP A 23 -11.63 -3.41 0.79
N LEU A 24 -10.68 -3.99 0.05
CA LEU A 24 -10.95 -4.91 -1.06
C LEU A 24 -10.27 -6.24 -0.76
N GLY A 25 -11.05 -7.32 -0.80
CA GLY A 25 -10.51 -8.68 -0.85
C GLY A 25 -10.05 -8.99 -2.27
N LEU A 26 -8.82 -9.46 -2.44
CA LEU A 26 -8.23 -9.80 -3.72
C LEU A 26 -7.60 -11.20 -3.65
N SER A 27 -7.83 -12.01 -4.67
CA SER A 27 -7.06 -13.23 -4.94
C SER A 27 -6.89 -13.41 -6.44
N VAL A 28 -5.77 -13.98 -6.84
CA VAL A 28 -5.45 -14.32 -8.23
C VAL A 28 -4.98 -15.77 -8.26
N GLY A 29 -5.62 -16.61 -9.07
CA GLY A 29 -5.38 -18.05 -9.14
C GLY A 29 -6.47 -18.87 -8.44
N GLU A 30 -6.60 -20.15 -8.83
CA GLU A 30 -7.72 -21.01 -8.40
C GLU A 30 -7.74 -21.30 -6.89
N ASP A 31 -6.57 -21.46 -6.28
CA ASP A 31 -6.42 -21.81 -4.86
C ASP A 31 -5.83 -20.68 -4.00
N ALA A 32 -5.77 -19.46 -4.54
CA ALA A 32 -5.20 -18.33 -3.82
C ALA A 32 -6.15 -17.84 -2.71
N ALA A 33 -5.61 -17.73 -1.49
CA ALA A 33 -6.36 -17.17 -0.36
C ALA A 33 -6.72 -15.70 -0.63
N LEU A 34 -7.98 -15.34 -0.33
CA LEU A 34 -8.46 -13.96 -0.42
C LEU A 34 -7.70 -13.08 0.59
N LYS A 35 -6.91 -12.15 0.09
CA LYS A 35 -6.18 -11.17 0.90
C LYS A 35 -6.95 -9.85 0.90
N THR A 36 -7.34 -9.39 2.08
CA THR A 36 -7.90 -8.05 2.23
C THR A 36 -6.79 -7.02 2.25
N THR A 37 -6.93 -6.00 1.40
CA THR A 37 -6.01 -4.87 1.32
C THR A 37 -6.79 -3.57 1.40
N VAL A 38 -6.15 -2.50 1.88
CA VAL A 38 -6.75 -1.17 1.95
C VAL A 38 -6.50 -0.38 0.68
N TRP A 39 -7.55 0.29 0.20
CA TRP A 39 -7.54 1.09 -1.02
C TRP A 39 -8.06 2.49 -0.72
N THR A 40 -7.60 3.47 -1.49
CA THR A 40 -8.10 4.85 -1.41
C THR A 40 -9.30 5.01 -2.32
N VAL A 41 -10.38 5.60 -1.79
CA VAL A 41 -11.63 5.81 -2.51
C VAL A 41 -11.47 6.98 -3.48
N GLY A 42 -11.82 6.78 -4.75
CA GLY A 42 -11.83 7.84 -5.76
C GLY A 42 -12.98 8.84 -5.56
N GLU A 43 -12.90 9.98 -6.22
CA GLU A 43 -13.91 11.05 -6.12
C GLU A 43 -15.32 10.60 -6.55
N ASP A 44 -15.38 9.72 -7.57
CA ASP A 44 -16.61 9.09 -8.07
C ASP A 44 -17.18 8.01 -7.13
N ARG A 45 -16.45 7.67 -6.06
CA ARG A 45 -16.77 6.66 -5.05
C ARG A 45 -16.96 5.22 -5.56
N THR A 46 -16.81 5.00 -6.85
CA THR A 46 -16.91 3.71 -7.55
C THR A 46 -15.55 3.25 -8.10
N THR A 47 -14.55 4.12 -8.00
CA THR A 47 -13.13 3.84 -8.25
C THR A 47 -12.38 3.66 -6.93
N ALA A 48 -11.43 2.73 -6.92
CA ALA A 48 -10.51 2.50 -5.82
C ALA A 48 -9.08 2.47 -6.32
N PHE A 49 -8.18 3.18 -5.65
CA PHE A 49 -6.75 3.26 -5.96
C PHE A 49 -5.95 2.40 -4.97
N SER A 50 -5.07 1.56 -5.49
CA SER A 50 -4.26 0.68 -4.65
C SER A 50 -3.25 1.50 -3.85
N ARG A 51 -3.11 1.14 -2.58
CA ARG A 51 -2.04 1.67 -1.73
C ARG A 51 -0.69 0.97 -1.96
N LEU A 52 -0.71 -0.17 -2.64
CA LEU A 52 0.45 -1.00 -3.00
C LEU A 52 0.40 -1.39 -4.49
N PRO A 53 0.42 -0.40 -5.40
CA PRO A 53 0.04 -0.63 -6.79
C PRO A 53 0.97 -1.60 -7.52
N ALA A 54 2.28 -1.53 -7.28
CA ALA A 54 3.25 -2.43 -7.90
C ALA A 54 3.09 -3.89 -7.44
N MET A 55 2.85 -4.12 -6.15
CA MET A 55 2.63 -5.46 -5.59
C MET A 55 1.36 -6.09 -6.14
N VAL A 56 0.26 -5.32 -6.19
CA VAL A 56 -1.01 -5.80 -6.76
C VAL A 56 -0.86 -6.07 -8.26
N ALA A 57 -0.16 -5.22 -9.01
CA ALA A 57 0.08 -5.46 -10.42
C ALA A 57 0.86 -6.75 -10.69
N ARG A 58 1.85 -7.07 -9.86
CA ARG A 58 2.61 -8.33 -9.97
C ARG A 58 1.73 -9.55 -9.68
N GLN A 59 0.84 -9.48 -8.70
CA GLN A 59 -0.17 -10.53 -8.47
C GLN A 59 -1.07 -10.72 -9.69
N LEU A 60 -1.54 -9.63 -10.32
CA LEU A 60 -2.35 -9.70 -11.54
C LEU A 60 -1.56 -10.28 -12.74
N ALA A 61 -0.24 -10.09 -12.77
CA ALA A 61 0.62 -10.60 -13.84
C ALA A 61 0.71 -12.13 -13.86
N GLU A 62 0.46 -12.80 -12.72
CA GLU A 62 0.41 -14.26 -12.61
C GLU A 62 -0.72 -14.86 -13.48
N GLY A 63 -1.82 -14.12 -13.67
CA GLY A 63 -2.99 -14.57 -14.42
C GLY A 63 -3.81 -15.64 -13.68
N GLY A 64 -4.85 -16.16 -14.34
CA GLY A 64 -5.79 -17.11 -13.74
C GLY A 64 -7.07 -16.45 -13.23
N GLU A 65 -7.78 -17.07 -12.30
CA GLU A 65 -9.03 -16.50 -11.78
C GLU A 65 -8.74 -15.34 -10.82
N LEU A 66 -9.17 -14.13 -11.19
CA LEU A 66 -9.21 -12.98 -10.30
C LEU A 66 -10.54 -12.95 -9.57
N GLN A 67 -10.47 -12.86 -8.25
CA GLN A 67 -11.60 -12.52 -7.42
C GLN A 67 -11.40 -11.18 -6.73
N ILE A 68 -12.43 -10.34 -6.79
CA ILE A 68 -12.49 -9.07 -6.04
C ILE A 68 -13.73 -9.13 -5.15
N VAL A 69 -13.55 -8.88 -3.86
CA VAL A 69 -14.63 -8.74 -2.89
C VAL A 69 -14.66 -7.30 -2.38
N ALA A 70 -15.79 -6.62 -2.59
CA ALA A 70 -16.00 -5.25 -2.16
C ALA A 70 -17.28 -5.15 -1.30
N GLN A 71 -17.28 -4.24 -0.34
CA GLN A 71 -18.48 -3.90 0.42
C GLN A 71 -19.12 -2.62 -0.14
N GLY A 72 -20.45 -2.65 -0.31
CA GLY A 72 -21.26 -1.50 -0.68
C GLY A 72 -21.73 -0.68 0.55
N PRO A 73 -22.53 0.38 0.32
CA PRO A 73 -22.92 1.33 1.38
C PRO A 73 -23.91 0.74 2.39
N ASP A 74 -24.66 -0.29 1.99
CA ASP A 74 -25.63 -1.06 2.80
C ASP A 74 -24.99 -2.27 3.49
N HIS A 75 -23.66 -2.30 3.58
CA HIS A 75 -22.87 -3.45 4.02
C HIS A 75 -22.99 -4.72 3.16
N ARG A 76 -23.70 -4.67 2.02
CA ARG A 76 -23.78 -5.78 1.09
C ARG A 76 -22.41 -6.08 0.50
N ARG A 77 -22.08 -7.36 0.45
CA ARG A 77 -20.84 -7.83 -0.17
C ARG A 77 -21.08 -8.15 -1.64
N TYR A 78 -20.22 -7.62 -2.50
CA TYR A 78 -20.17 -7.86 -3.93
C TYR A 78 -18.93 -8.68 -4.22
N ARG A 79 -19.08 -9.77 -4.98
CA ARG A 79 -17.97 -10.61 -5.44
C ARG A 79 -17.94 -10.59 -6.95
N PHE A 80 -16.81 -10.18 -7.49
CA PHE A 80 -16.52 -10.18 -8.91
C PHE A 80 -15.54 -11.32 -9.19
N ILE A 81 -15.81 -12.09 -10.23
CA ILE A 81 -14.97 -13.21 -10.64
C ILE A 81 -14.70 -13.04 -12.13
N MET A 82 -13.42 -13.04 -12.51
CA MET A 82 -12.99 -12.82 -13.88
C MET A 82 -11.80 -13.71 -14.21
N ALA A 83 -11.76 -14.26 -15.42
CA ALA A 83 -10.55 -14.91 -15.91
C ALA A 83 -9.55 -13.85 -16.41
N LEU A 84 -8.36 -13.82 -15.83
CA LEU A 84 -7.24 -13.03 -16.31
C LEU A 84 -6.39 -13.86 -17.25
N ASN A 85 -6.23 -13.36 -18.48
CA ASN A 85 -5.13 -13.82 -19.31
C ASN A 85 -3.82 -13.30 -18.70
N PRO A 86 -2.79 -14.15 -18.54
CA PRO A 86 -1.49 -13.68 -18.09
C PRO A 86 -0.99 -12.60 -19.05
N SER A 87 -0.80 -11.39 -18.53
CA SER A 87 -0.36 -10.23 -19.30
C SER A 87 1.00 -9.75 -18.79
N SER A 88 1.91 -10.70 -18.58
CA SER A 88 3.23 -10.44 -18.02
C SER A 88 3.99 -9.39 -18.81
N THR A 89 3.97 -9.42 -20.15
CA THR A 89 4.68 -8.43 -20.99
C THR A 89 4.13 -7.01 -20.84
N ALA A 90 2.81 -6.82 -20.81
CA ALA A 90 2.22 -5.47 -20.70
C ALA A 90 2.45 -4.88 -19.30
N LEU A 91 2.32 -5.70 -18.27
CA LEU A 91 2.58 -5.29 -16.89
C LEU A 91 4.08 -5.07 -16.65
N GLU A 92 4.96 -5.90 -17.21
CA GLU A 92 6.41 -5.73 -17.15
C GLU A 92 6.85 -4.41 -17.76
N GLN A 93 6.32 -4.04 -18.94
CA GLN A 93 6.66 -2.79 -19.60
C GLN A 93 6.26 -1.57 -18.75
N THR A 94 5.04 -1.58 -18.20
CA THR A 94 4.54 -0.46 -17.39
C THR A 94 5.24 -0.36 -16.04
N LEU A 95 5.50 -1.49 -15.37
CA LEU A 95 6.28 -1.53 -14.12
C LEU A 95 7.70 -1.03 -14.37
N THR A 96 8.38 -1.53 -15.40
CA THR A 96 9.77 -1.17 -15.74
C THR A 96 9.87 0.32 -16.08
N ALA A 97 8.91 0.89 -16.80
CA ALA A 97 8.86 2.32 -17.09
C ALA A 97 8.76 3.19 -15.83
N CYS A 98 8.20 2.65 -14.74
CA CYS A 98 8.11 3.29 -13.43
C CYS A 98 9.21 2.85 -12.45
N GLY A 99 10.27 2.18 -12.93
CA GLY A 99 11.38 1.72 -12.09
C GLY A 99 10.99 0.62 -11.10
N ARG A 100 9.93 -0.14 -11.38
CA ARG A 100 9.49 -1.29 -10.59
C ARG A 100 9.81 -2.59 -11.30
N PRO A 101 10.47 -3.56 -10.66
CA PRO A 101 10.71 -4.85 -11.28
C PRO A 101 9.42 -5.67 -11.32
N LEU A 102 9.28 -6.53 -12.34
CA LEU A 102 8.21 -7.53 -12.41
C LEU A 102 8.33 -8.59 -11.32
N ILE A 103 9.55 -8.90 -10.88
CA ILE A 103 9.83 -9.83 -9.79
C ILE A 103 10.54 -9.03 -8.69
N ASP A 104 9.89 -8.87 -7.55
CA ASP A 104 10.42 -8.15 -6.41
C ASP A 104 10.53 -9.08 -5.20
N PRO A 105 11.75 -9.34 -4.67
CA PRO A 105 11.92 -10.16 -3.48
C PRO A 105 11.13 -9.67 -2.27
N ARG A 106 10.78 -8.38 -2.22
CA ARG A 106 10.01 -7.77 -1.12
C ARG A 106 8.62 -8.35 -0.96
N ASP A 107 8.02 -8.85 -2.03
CA ASP A 107 6.63 -9.33 -2.04
C ASP A 107 6.43 -10.58 -1.17
N LYS A 108 7.48 -11.40 -1.00
CA LYS A 108 7.42 -12.67 -0.26
C LYS A 108 7.20 -12.48 1.23
N ASP A 109 7.90 -11.49 1.79
CA ASP A 109 8.00 -11.26 3.23
C ASP A 109 7.30 -9.95 3.64
N THR A 110 6.36 -9.47 2.82
CA THR A 110 5.62 -8.24 3.11
C THR A 110 4.65 -8.44 4.28
N GLU A 111 4.78 -7.55 5.27
CA GLU A 111 3.94 -7.47 6.46
C GLU A 111 3.14 -6.15 6.42
N GLY A 112 1.82 -6.26 6.31
CA GLY A 112 0.91 -5.11 6.24
C GLY A 112 0.34 -4.88 4.83
N ASP A 113 -0.57 -3.92 4.72
CA ASP A 113 -1.36 -3.68 3.51
C ASP A 113 -1.46 -2.19 3.13
N GLY A 114 -0.62 -1.34 3.74
CA GLY A 114 -0.59 0.10 3.47
C GLY A 114 -1.56 0.93 4.34
N ARG A 115 -2.14 0.36 5.39
CA ARG A 115 -2.89 1.13 6.41
C ARG A 115 -1.96 1.92 7.34
N GLU A 116 -2.53 2.84 8.13
CA GLU A 116 -1.77 3.63 9.12
C GLU A 116 -1.26 2.76 10.28
N THR A 117 -2.03 1.74 10.69
CA THR A 117 -1.61 0.82 11.75
C THR A 117 -0.51 -0.11 11.24
N LEU A 118 0.55 -0.28 12.03
CA LEU A 118 1.60 -1.26 11.73
C LEU A 118 1.05 -2.69 11.63
N PRO A 119 1.71 -3.58 10.86
CA PRO A 119 1.39 -5.00 10.87
C PRO A 119 1.58 -5.61 12.26
N ALA A 120 0.97 -6.78 12.47
CA ALA A 120 1.01 -7.51 13.74
C ALA A 120 2.44 -7.72 14.25
N LEU A 121 3.43 -7.84 13.35
CA LEU A 121 4.85 -8.03 13.66
C LEU A 121 5.45 -6.91 14.52
N ALA A 122 5.03 -5.66 14.37
CA ALA A 122 5.76 -4.51 14.91
C ALA A 122 4.90 -3.50 15.66
N ARG A 123 5.56 -2.68 16.47
CA ARG A 123 5.02 -1.49 17.12
C ARG A 123 6.02 -0.34 16.96
N TRP A 124 5.54 0.90 16.95
CA TRP A 124 6.42 2.06 17.01
C TRP A 124 7.04 2.16 18.40
N GLU A 125 8.36 2.25 18.47
CA GLU A 125 9.07 2.78 19.62
C GLU A 125 9.25 4.29 19.47
N ILE A 126 9.66 4.74 18.27
CA ILE A 126 9.67 6.15 17.88
C ILE A 126 8.84 6.29 16.60
N VAL A 127 7.72 7.00 16.69
CA VAL A 127 6.80 7.24 15.57
C VAL A 127 7.44 8.21 14.56
N PRO A 128 7.34 7.96 13.25
CA PRO A 128 7.78 8.91 12.23
C PRO A 128 7.04 10.24 12.36
N ARG A 129 7.78 11.36 12.32
CA ARG A 129 7.23 12.72 12.34
C ARG A 129 7.57 13.43 11.04
N PRO A 130 6.75 13.29 9.99
CA PRO A 130 6.99 13.97 8.73
C PRO A 130 6.78 15.48 8.88
N ARG A 131 7.41 16.24 8.00
CA ARG A 131 7.07 17.65 7.80
C ARG A 131 6.14 17.75 6.61
N PHE A 132 5.22 18.71 6.63
CA PHE A 132 4.49 19.03 5.41
C PHE A 132 5.46 19.45 4.30
N PRO A 133 5.27 18.95 3.06
CA PRO A 133 6.10 19.37 1.94
C PRO A 133 5.89 20.85 1.62
N ALA A 134 6.87 21.44 0.94
CA ALA A 134 6.73 22.80 0.42
C ALA A 134 5.57 22.89 -0.60
N PRO A 135 4.88 24.04 -0.71
CA PRO A 135 3.82 24.22 -1.69
C PRO A 135 4.29 23.98 -3.13
N VAL A 136 3.43 23.36 -3.94
CA VAL A 136 3.64 23.16 -5.39
C VAL A 136 2.68 24.08 -6.13
N GLY A 137 3.20 24.99 -6.95
CA GLY A 137 2.37 25.98 -7.65
C GLY A 137 1.57 26.89 -6.71
N GLY A 138 2.10 27.18 -5.51
CA GLY A 138 1.42 27.99 -4.49
C GLY A 138 0.30 27.27 -3.74
N ARG A 139 0.17 25.95 -3.87
CA ARG A 139 -0.84 25.13 -3.18
C ARG A 139 -0.18 24.06 -2.34
N SER A 140 -0.79 23.75 -1.19
CA SER A 140 -0.42 22.63 -0.33
C SER A 140 -1.64 21.74 -0.10
N PRO A 141 -1.46 20.42 0.03
CA PRO A 141 -2.56 19.54 0.40
C PRO A 141 -2.93 19.79 1.87
N THR A 142 -4.22 19.80 2.18
CA THR A 142 -4.74 19.88 3.56
C THR A 142 -4.64 18.56 4.29
N GLU A 143 -4.70 17.47 3.54
CA GLU A 143 -4.54 16.12 4.03
C GLU A 143 -3.88 15.24 2.97
N GLY A 144 -3.35 14.11 3.40
CA GLY A 144 -2.77 13.13 2.50
C GLY A 144 -2.10 11.99 3.24
N TYR A 145 -1.53 11.07 2.48
CA TYR A 145 -0.71 10.00 3.01
C TYR A 145 0.41 9.64 2.02
N ALA A 146 1.41 8.95 2.54
CA ALA A 146 2.35 8.17 1.76
C ALA A 146 2.51 6.79 2.34
N VAL A 147 2.48 5.77 1.50
CA VAL A 147 2.72 4.38 1.88
C VAL A 147 4.20 4.09 1.64
N LEU A 148 4.86 3.56 2.66
CA LEU A 148 6.23 3.10 2.58
C LEU A 148 6.28 1.58 2.79
N SER A 149 7.21 0.92 2.11
CA SER A 149 7.67 -0.41 2.47
C SER A 149 9.11 -0.31 2.94
N CYS A 150 9.48 -0.96 4.04
CA CYS A 150 10.82 -0.87 4.63
C CYS A 150 11.27 -2.23 5.17
N GLY A 151 12.55 -2.57 5.02
CA GLY A 151 13.14 -3.59 5.88
C GLY A 151 13.34 -3.03 7.29
N ALA A 152 13.51 -3.90 8.28
CA ALA A 152 13.80 -3.53 9.65
C ALA A 152 15.05 -4.25 10.17
N GLU A 153 15.94 -3.51 10.84
CA GLU A 153 17.09 -4.08 11.54
C GLU A 153 16.73 -4.44 12.99
N ASN A 154 17.56 -5.26 13.63
CA ASN A 154 17.33 -5.75 14.99
C ASN A 154 17.33 -4.63 16.06
N ASP A 155 17.94 -3.48 15.77
CA ASP A 155 17.91 -2.30 16.64
C ASP A 155 16.68 -1.40 16.38
N GLY A 156 15.72 -1.88 15.58
CA GLY A 156 14.49 -1.18 15.26
C GLY A 156 14.61 -0.15 14.13
N ARG A 157 15.78 0.03 13.53
CA ARG A 157 15.94 0.95 12.40
C ARG A 157 15.22 0.45 11.16
N LEU A 158 14.59 1.39 10.45
CA LEU A 158 14.03 1.14 9.14
C LEU A 158 15.13 1.32 8.08
N VAL A 159 15.24 0.38 7.15
CA VAL A 159 16.26 0.34 6.09
C VAL A 159 15.64 -0.03 4.75
N ASN A 160 16.32 0.33 3.65
CA ASN A 160 15.89 0.00 2.29
C ASN A 160 14.41 0.36 2.04
N CYS A 161 14.01 1.55 2.52
CA CYS A 161 12.64 2.02 2.39
C CYS A 161 12.34 2.46 0.95
N GLN A 162 11.15 2.11 0.48
CA GLN A 162 10.63 2.52 -0.83
C GLN A 162 9.27 3.20 -0.62
N ILE A 163 9.01 4.24 -1.42
CA ILE A 163 7.68 4.89 -1.47
C ILE A 163 6.81 4.05 -2.39
N GLU A 164 5.74 3.43 -1.89
CA GLU A 164 4.83 2.61 -2.71
C GLU A 164 3.74 3.43 -3.38
N SER A 165 3.17 4.39 -2.65
CA SER A 165 2.18 5.32 -3.18
C SER A 165 2.14 6.60 -2.34
N GLU A 166 1.59 7.66 -2.93
CA GLU A 166 1.24 8.89 -2.20
C GLU A 166 -0.06 9.44 -2.74
N TRP A 167 -0.80 10.14 -1.87
CA TRP A 167 -2.00 10.88 -2.25
C TRP A 167 -2.13 12.13 -1.37
N PRO A 168 -2.41 13.32 -1.94
CA PRO A 168 -2.44 13.61 -3.37
C PRO A 168 -1.04 13.48 -4.03
N ARG A 169 -1.00 13.01 -5.27
CA ARG A 169 0.25 12.81 -6.01
C ARG A 169 0.90 14.14 -6.38
N GLY A 170 2.23 14.14 -6.46
CA GLY A 170 3.01 15.27 -6.99
C GLY A 170 3.33 16.36 -5.97
N TYR A 171 2.84 16.24 -4.74
CA TYR A 171 3.19 17.13 -3.63
C TYR A 171 4.44 16.68 -2.87
N GLY A 172 4.98 15.49 -3.15
CA GLY A 172 6.20 14.99 -2.53
C GLY A 172 6.01 14.55 -1.07
N LEU A 173 4.81 14.09 -0.72
CA LEU A 173 4.47 13.52 0.60
C LEU A 173 5.34 12.29 0.87
N GLY A 174 5.52 11.43 -0.13
CA GLY A 174 6.37 10.25 -0.02
C GLY A 174 7.81 10.59 0.34
N ARG A 175 8.33 11.69 -0.18
CA ARG A 175 9.69 12.15 0.12
C ARG A 175 9.83 12.65 1.56
N GLU A 176 8.83 13.38 2.08
CA GLU A 176 8.87 13.80 3.49
C GLU A 176 8.61 12.64 4.45
N ALA A 177 7.74 11.69 4.06
CA ALA A 177 7.55 10.45 4.79
C ALA A 177 8.86 9.65 4.87
N LEU A 178 9.56 9.49 3.74
CA LEU A 178 10.85 8.81 3.68
C LEU A 178 11.91 9.47 4.58
N ARG A 179 12.01 10.81 4.60
CA ARG A 179 12.94 11.49 5.53
C ARG A 179 12.56 11.32 7.00
N SER A 180 11.27 11.15 7.28
CA SER A 180 10.81 10.99 8.66
C SER A 180 11.21 9.65 9.27
N VAL A 181 11.45 8.62 8.44
CA VAL A 181 11.79 7.28 8.92
C VAL A 181 13.21 7.18 9.46
N ASP A 182 14.14 8.08 9.09
CA ASP A 182 15.53 8.08 9.57
C ASP A 182 15.62 8.09 11.11
N ARG A 183 14.67 8.77 11.75
CA ARG A 183 14.56 8.90 13.21
C ARG A 183 13.54 7.95 13.83
N ALA A 184 12.69 7.31 13.02
CA ALA A 184 11.70 6.37 13.51
C ALA A 184 12.37 5.07 13.96
N ARG A 185 11.76 4.41 14.94
CA ARG A 185 12.22 3.12 15.46
C ARG A 185 11.03 2.20 15.66
N LEU A 186 11.20 0.97 15.24
CA LEU A 186 10.30 -0.13 15.52
C LEU A 186 10.80 -0.90 16.74
N ARG A 187 9.85 -1.52 17.43
CA ARG A 187 10.10 -2.66 18.30
C ARG A 187 9.19 -3.80 17.89
N LEU A 188 9.61 -5.02 18.20
CA LEU A 188 8.78 -6.20 17.99
C LEU A 188 7.50 -6.08 18.84
N SER A 189 6.37 -6.57 18.32
CA SER A 189 5.17 -6.69 19.14
C SER A 189 5.33 -7.80 20.17
N ASP A 190 4.59 -7.71 21.28
CA ASP A 190 4.64 -8.73 22.34
C ASP A 190 4.19 -10.10 21.80
N GLU A 191 3.21 -10.11 20.90
CA GLU A 191 2.74 -11.33 20.24
C GLU A 191 3.81 -11.94 19.33
N ALA A 192 4.47 -11.13 18.51
CA ALA A 192 5.51 -11.60 17.60
C ALA A 192 6.76 -12.05 18.36
N ALA A 193 7.13 -11.35 19.45
CA ALA A 193 8.21 -11.74 20.34
C ALA A 193 7.95 -13.12 20.97
N SER A 194 6.73 -13.35 21.45
CA SER A 194 6.32 -14.63 22.03
C SER A 194 6.32 -15.76 20.99
N ALA A 195 6.10 -15.44 19.72
CA ALA A 195 6.16 -16.37 18.60
C ALA A 195 7.59 -16.60 18.06
N GLY A 196 8.63 -16.00 18.68
CA GLY A 196 10.02 -16.14 18.25
C GLY A 196 10.34 -15.47 16.90
N ARG A 197 9.48 -14.56 16.44
CA ARG A 197 9.70 -13.76 15.22
C ARG A 197 10.77 -12.71 15.46
N ARG A 198 11.33 -12.18 14.37
CA ARG A 198 12.28 -11.07 14.39
C ARG A 198 11.82 -9.98 13.43
N LEU A 199 12.22 -8.73 13.69
CA LEU A 199 11.88 -7.60 12.82
C LEU A 199 12.46 -7.76 11.41
N GLU A 200 13.64 -8.37 11.32
CA GLU A 200 14.34 -8.67 10.07
C GLU A 200 13.65 -9.73 9.20
N ASP A 201 12.65 -10.43 9.72
CA ASP A 201 11.90 -11.45 8.97
C ASP A 201 10.93 -10.86 7.94
N GLY A 202 10.75 -9.53 7.88
CA GLY A 202 9.71 -8.93 7.06
C GLY A 202 10.03 -7.55 6.48
N ILE A 203 9.35 -7.26 5.38
CA ILE A 203 9.21 -5.91 4.83
C ILE A 203 7.97 -5.28 5.44
N ILE A 204 8.17 -4.29 6.30
CA ILE A 204 7.11 -3.59 7.01
C ILE A 204 6.48 -2.55 6.08
N VAL A 205 5.19 -2.71 5.81
CA VAL A 205 4.40 -1.79 5.00
C VAL A 205 3.46 -0.97 5.89
N PHE A 206 3.53 0.35 5.76
CA PHE A 206 2.74 1.27 6.58
C PHE A 206 2.48 2.60 5.85
N SER A 207 1.43 3.30 6.28
CA SER A 207 1.16 4.68 5.86
C SER A 207 1.69 5.69 6.87
N VAL A 208 2.25 6.78 6.34
CA VAL A 208 2.48 8.04 7.05
C VAL A 208 1.44 9.05 6.58
N SER A 209 0.64 9.56 7.51
CA SER A 209 -0.45 10.48 7.21
C SER A 209 -0.08 11.93 7.51
N PHE A 210 -0.65 12.83 6.71
CA PHE A 210 -0.44 14.26 6.75
C PHE A 210 -1.81 14.91 6.95
N ARG A 211 -1.94 15.77 7.96
CA ARG A 211 -3.15 16.58 8.20
C ARG A 211 -2.70 17.97 8.67
N MET A 212 -3.17 19.01 7.99
CA MET A 212 -2.99 20.37 8.47
C MET A 212 -3.97 20.59 9.62
N ASP A 213 -3.43 21.00 10.77
CA ASP A 213 -4.21 21.40 11.94
C ASP A 213 -4.96 22.72 11.71
#